data_AF-A0A1J5Q7W4-F1
#
_entry.id   AF-A0A1J5Q7W4-F1
#
_cell.length_a   1.000
_cell.length_b   1.000
_cell.length_c   1.000
_cell.angle_alpha   90.00
_cell.angle_beta   90.00
_cell.angle_gamma   90.00
#
_symmetry.space_group_name_H-M   'P 1'
#
loop_
_entity.id
_entity.type
_entity.pdbx_description
1 polymer ?
#
loop_
_entity_poly.entity_id
_entity_poly.type
_entity_poly.pdbx_seq_one_letter_code
_entity_poly.pdbx_strand_id
1 'polypeptide(L)'
;MFSGRTDTDADRQDLETLAAALKPMSTWHALTTLQTAREACGGAGFMVENRLTSLRADLDVYVTFEGDNTVLLQLVAKRLLADYGREFKDVDAGGIARYIATRAADAALHRTPLHRALQTLADQGDARRSVGQLRGAEAQRELLTDRVGSMVAELAAALRPATRASRADAAALFNRYQHVLIETARAHAELIQWEAFTAALATVEDPGTARVLGWLRDLFGLTLIERNLSWYLIHGRLSAGRARTVTSYVDRLLTRLRPHAQDLVDAFGYAPEAVRATITTGIERERQDEARAYYRSRRAAGTTPVPEKSRTA
;
A
#
# COMPACT_ATOMS: atom_id res chain seq x y z
N MET A 1 24.77 4.22 -1.26
CA MET A 1 24.39 3.24 -0.22
C MET A 1 25.24 1.97 -0.27
N PHE A 2 25.54 1.35 -1.43
CA PHE A 2 26.43 0.17 -1.51
C PHE A 2 27.95 0.46 -1.59
N SER A 3 28.38 1.71 -1.33
CA SER A 3 29.76 2.13 -1.58
C SER A 3 30.74 1.88 -0.42
N GLY A 4 30.30 1.29 0.70
CA GLY A 4 31.17 1.05 1.88
C GLY A 4 31.75 2.31 2.53
N ARG A 5 31.23 3.50 2.18
CA ARG A 5 31.79 4.80 2.61
C ARG A 5 31.48 5.16 4.07
N THR A 6 30.54 4.45 4.68
CA THR A 6 30.13 4.53 6.09
C THR A 6 29.77 3.10 6.54
N ASP A 7 30.79 2.33 6.94
CA ASP A 7 30.64 0.95 7.44
C ASP A 7 30.65 0.96 8.96
N THR A 8 29.63 1.56 9.57
CA THR A 8 29.40 1.43 11.01
C THR A 8 28.42 0.30 11.29
N ASP A 9 28.50 -0.31 12.47
CA ASP A 9 27.54 -1.35 12.89
C ASP A 9 26.09 -0.83 12.88
N ALA A 10 25.90 0.47 13.15
CA ALA A 10 24.58 1.11 13.09
C ALA A 10 24.04 1.16 11.64
N ASP A 11 24.87 1.62 10.70
CA ASP A 11 24.49 1.71 9.28
C ASP A 11 24.18 0.33 8.70
N ARG A 12 24.95 -0.70 9.09
CA ARG A 12 24.71 -2.08 8.66
C ARG A 12 23.37 -2.61 9.16
N GLN A 13 23.04 -2.36 10.42
CA GLN A 13 21.75 -2.80 10.99
C GLN A 13 20.55 -2.06 10.39
N ASP A 14 20.71 -0.77 10.07
CA ASP A 14 19.67 0.00 9.38
C ASP A 14 19.45 -0.54 7.96
N LEU A 15 20.53 -0.85 7.24
CA LEU A 15 20.45 -1.48 5.92
C LEU A 15 19.78 -2.86 5.99
N GLU A 16 20.14 -3.69 6.95
CA GLU A 16 19.51 -5.01 7.17
C GLU A 16 18.01 -4.87 7.45
N THR A 17 17.62 -3.88 8.26
CA THR A 17 16.21 -3.60 8.56
C THR A 17 15.44 -3.15 7.33
N LEU A 18 16.04 -2.25 6.52
CA LEU A 18 15.45 -1.81 5.26
C LEU A 18 15.29 -2.97 4.27
N ALA A 19 16.30 -3.84 4.14
CA ALA A 19 16.22 -5.04 3.29
C ALA A 19 15.12 -5.99 3.77
N ALA A 20 15.05 -6.25 5.09
CA ALA A 20 14.03 -7.09 5.71
C ALA A 20 12.61 -6.48 5.61
N ALA A 21 12.48 -5.17 5.47
CA ALA A 21 11.20 -4.49 5.24
C ALA A 21 10.79 -4.51 3.77
N LEU A 22 11.71 -4.19 2.86
CA LEU A 22 11.42 -4.00 1.44
C LEU A 22 11.27 -5.32 0.69
N LYS A 23 12.07 -6.34 0.99
CA LYS A 23 11.98 -7.65 0.31
C LYS A 23 10.58 -8.26 0.44
N PRO A 24 9.97 -8.38 1.64
CA PRO A 24 8.61 -8.90 1.77
C PRO A 24 7.58 -8.10 0.98
N MET A 25 7.66 -6.77 1.08
CA MET A 25 6.70 -5.89 0.43
C MET A 25 6.79 -5.97 -1.10
N SER A 26 7.99 -5.93 -1.66
CA SER A 26 8.21 -6.01 -3.11
C SER A 26 7.83 -7.37 -3.68
N THR A 27 8.18 -8.46 -2.99
CA THR A 27 7.91 -9.82 -3.48
C THR A 27 6.42 -10.19 -3.41
N TRP A 28 5.73 -9.88 -2.31
CA TRP A 28 4.27 -10.02 -2.27
C TRP A 28 3.58 -9.12 -3.28
N HIS A 29 4.03 -7.87 -3.43
CA HIS A 29 3.47 -6.96 -4.42
C HIS A 29 3.63 -7.51 -5.85
N ALA A 30 4.78 -8.08 -6.20
CA ALA A 30 5.01 -8.69 -7.51
C ALA A 30 4.03 -9.85 -7.78
N LEU A 31 3.82 -10.74 -6.81
CA LEU A 31 2.86 -11.85 -6.96
C LEU A 31 1.42 -11.37 -7.07
N THR A 32 1.02 -10.38 -6.25
CA THR A 32 -0.31 -9.75 -6.35
C THR A 32 -0.50 -9.09 -7.71
N THR A 33 0.49 -8.34 -8.20
CA THR A 33 0.44 -7.67 -9.51
C THR A 33 0.28 -8.69 -10.65
N LEU A 34 1.05 -9.79 -10.65
CA LEU A 34 0.89 -10.85 -11.65
C LEU A 34 -0.49 -11.50 -11.58
N GLN A 35 -0.99 -11.75 -10.38
CA GLN A 35 -2.30 -12.35 -10.18
C GLN A 35 -3.44 -11.43 -10.65
N THR A 36 -3.39 -10.15 -10.28
CA THR A 36 -4.37 -9.15 -10.69
C THR A 36 -4.31 -8.89 -12.20
N ALA A 37 -3.12 -8.80 -12.79
CA ALA A 37 -2.97 -8.65 -14.24
C ALA A 37 -3.55 -9.86 -14.99
N ARG A 38 -3.32 -11.08 -14.49
CA ARG A 38 -3.87 -12.31 -15.05
C ARG A 38 -5.40 -12.30 -15.06
N GLU A 39 -6.02 -11.91 -13.96
CA GLU A 39 -7.47 -11.82 -13.84
C GLU A 39 -8.06 -10.70 -14.70
N ALA A 40 -7.38 -9.56 -14.77
CA ALA A 40 -7.78 -8.42 -15.61
C ALA A 40 -7.76 -8.74 -17.12
N CYS A 41 -6.92 -9.68 -17.55
CA CYS A 41 -6.89 -10.20 -18.93
C CYS A 41 -7.93 -11.30 -19.20
N GLY A 42 -8.78 -11.67 -18.23
CA GLY A 42 -9.77 -12.72 -18.39
C GLY A 42 -9.18 -14.07 -18.83
N GLY A 43 -9.86 -14.77 -19.73
CA GLY A 43 -9.39 -16.07 -20.24
C GLY A 43 -8.03 -15.99 -20.95
N ALA A 44 -7.74 -14.88 -21.62
CA ALA A 44 -6.44 -14.67 -22.28
C ALA A 44 -5.30 -14.65 -21.26
N GLY A 45 -5.52 -14.16 -20.04
CA GLY A 45 -4.49 -14.18 -18.99
C GLY A 45 -4.05 -15.58 -18.58
N PHE A 46 -4.85 -16.62 -18.84
CA PHE A 46 -4.49 -18.01 -18.54
C PHE A 46 -3.72 -18.71 -19.66
N MET A 47 -3.72 -18.15 -20.87
CA MET A 47 -3.00 -18.70 -22.01
C MET A 47 -1.49 -18.59 -21.80
N VAL A 48 -0.77 -19.69 -21.99
CA VAL A 48 0.68 -19.78 -21.70
C VAL A 48 1.49 -18.79 -22.55
N GLU A 49 1.00 -18.48 -23.75
CA GLU A 49 1.58 -17.51 -24.69
C GLU A 49 1.56 -16.07 -24.13
N ASN A 50 0.75 -15.80 -23.11
CA ASN A 50 0.69 -14.50 -22.42
C ASN A 50 1.52 -14.47 -21.13
N ARG A 51 2.14 -15.60 -20.76
CA ARG A 51 3.19 -15.76 -19.73
C ARG A 51 2.82 -15.39 -18.29
N LEU A 52 1.66 -14.80 -18.00
CA LEU A 52 1.31 -14.34 -16.65
C LEU A 52 1.27 -15.48 -15.61
N THR A 53 0.83 -16.68 -16.02
CA THR A 53 0.84 -17.88 -15.16
C THR A 53 2.26 -18.39 -14.89
N SER A 54 3.09 -18.50 -15.93
CA SER A 54 4.48 -18.94 -15.83
C SER A 54 5.33 -17.96 -15.02
N LEU A 55 5.24 -16.66 -15.30
CA LEU A 55 5.95 -15.62 -14.54
C LEU A 55 5.57 -15.66 -13.06
N ARG A 56 4.30 -15.87 -12.73
CA ARG A 56 3.88 -16.01 -11.34
C ARG A 56 4.55 -17.20 -10.67
N ALA A 57 4.61 -18.35 -11.34
CA ALA A 57 5.29 -19.53 -10.82
C ALA A 57 6.80 -19.28 -10.62
N ASP A 58 7.45 -18.62 -11.58
CA ASP A 58 8.89 -18.30 -11.52
C ASP A 58 9.22 -17.33 -10.37
N LEU A 59 8.33 -16.37 -10.09
CA LEU A 59 8.51 -15.40 -9.01
C LEU A 59 8.08 -15.90 -7.62
N ASP A 60 7.33 -17.00 -7.53
CA ASP A 60 6.77 -17.49 -6.26
C ASP A 60 7.87 -17.82 -5.24
N VAL A 61 9.02 -18.32 -5.71
CA VAL A 61 10.18 -18.63 -4.86
C VAL A 61 10.65 -17.45 -4.01
N TYR A 62 10.52 -16.21 -4.50
CA TYR A 62 11.06 -15.03 -3.84
C TYR A 62 10.33 -14.66 -2.55
N VAL A 63 9.12 -15.17 -2.30
CA VAL A 63 8.47 -14.95 -0.98
C VAL A 63 9.04 -15.85 0.12
N THR A 64 9.83 -16.86 -0.27
CA THR A 64 10.38 -17.89 0.63
C THR A 64 11.90 -17.80 0.76
N PHE A 65 12.63 -17.66 -0.34
CA PHE A 65 14.09 -17.60 -0.33
C PHE A 65 14.60 -16.28 0.25
N GLU A 66 15.87 -16.27 0.64
CA GLU A 66 16.54 -15.10 1.25
C GLU A 66 15.85 -14.60 2.54
N GLY A 67 15.18 -15.53 3.22
CA GLY A 67 14.39 -15.29 4.43
C GLY A 67 12.89 -15.25 4.12
N ASP A 68 12.12 -16.08 4.82
CA ASP A 68 10.66 -16.05 4.73
C ASP A 68 10.11 -14.64 4.99
N ASN A 69 9.17 -14.19 4.18
CA ASN A 69 8.64 -12.84 4.23
C ASN A 69 8.06 -12.47 5.61
N THR A 70 7.40 -13.40 6.29
CA THR A 70 6.83 -13.17 7.62
C THR A 70 7.92 -13.07 8.68
N VAL A 71 8.92 -13.94 8.61
CA VAL A 71 10.07 -13.92 9.51
C VAL A 71 10.86 -12.61 9.37
N LEU A 72 11.07 -12.12 8.14
CA LEU A 72 11.74 -10.85 7.90
C LEU A 72 10.97 -9.66 8.52
N LEU A 73 9.64 -9.61 8.35
CA LEU A 73 8.83 -8.58 9.02
C LEU A 73 8.88 -8.69 10.55
N GLN A 74 9.05 -9.87 11.13
CA GLN A 74 9.28 -9.99 12.57
C GLN A 74 10.62 -9.38 13.01
N LEU A 75 11.67 -9.47 12.19
CA LEU A 75 12.95 -8.81 12.48
C LEU A 75 12.80 -7.28 12.49
N VAL A 76 12.07 -6.74 11.50
CA VAL A 76 11.74 -5.31 11.44
C VAL A 76 10.98 -4.88 12.68
N ALA A 77 9.94 -5.62 13.08
CA ALA A 77 9.14 -5.28 14.26
C ALA A 77 9.97 -5.29 15.56
N LYS A 78 10.88 -6.27 15.70
CA LYS A 78 11.82 -6.34 16.84
C LYS A 78 12.76 -5.13 16.86
N ARG A 79 13.26 -4.69 15.70
CA ARG A 79 14.07 -3.47 15.59
C ARG A 79 13.27 -2.25 16.03
N LEU A 80 12.06 -2.05 15.53
CA LEU A 80 11.20 -0.92 15.91
C LEU A 80 10.96 -0.86 17.43
N LEU A 81 10.72 -2.00 18.07
CA LEU A 81 10.54 -2.08 19.52
C LEU A 81 11.84 -1.77 20.30
N ALA A 82 12.99 -2.21 19.79
CA ALA A 82 14.28 -1.89 20.38
C ALA A 82 14.59 -0.39 20.29
N ASP A 83 14.29 0.22 19.14
CA ASP A 83 14.51 1.65 18.88
C ASP A 83 13.61 2.50 19.77
N TYR A 84 12.32 2.15 19.85
CA TYR A 84 11.38 2.73 20.81
C TYR A 84 11.91 2.60 22.25
N GLY A 85 12.35 1.41 22.66
CA GLY A 85 12.90 1.20 24.01
C GLY A 85 14.13 2.08 24.33
N ARG A 86 14.98 2.37 23.33
CA ARG A 86 16.14 3.27 23.48
C ARG A 86 15.72 4.72 23.63
N GLU A 87 14.73 5.18 22.87
CA GLU A 87 14.22 6.56 22.95
C GLU A 87 13.67 6.89 24.35
N PHE A 88 13.05 5.91 25.01
CA PHE A 88 12.52 6.07 26.37
C PHE A 88 13.53 5.80 27.50
N LYS A 89 14.77 5.42 27.19
CA LYS A 89 15.79 5.09 28.20
C LYS A 89 16.27 6.33 28.95
N ASP A 90 16.36 7.46 28.24
CA ASP A 90 16.86 8.73 28.78
C ASP A 90 15.74 9.69 29.21
N VAL A 91 14.48 9.24 29.11
CA VAL A 91 13.30 10.00 29.56
C VAL A 91 13.05 9.72 31.03
N ASP A 92 12.94 10.78 31.82
CA ASP A 92 12.66 10.69 33.25
C ASP A 92 11.24 10.12 33.52
N ALA A 93 11.00 9.66 34.75
CA ALA A 93 9.70 9.13 35.15
C ALA A 93 8.55 10.15 34.94
N GLY A 94 8.85 11.45 35.03
CA GLY A 94 7.91 12.55 34.74
C GLY A 94 7.57 12.67 33.25
N GLY A 95 8.53 12.49 32.35
CA GLY A 95 8.33 12.47 30.90
C GLY A 95 7.53 11.24 30.46
N ILE A 96 7.81 10.07 31.02
CA ILE A 96 7.02 8.85 30.77
C ILE A 96 5.58 9.02 31.27
N ALA A 97 5.38 9.57 32.47
CA ALA A 97 4.05 9.83 33.02
C ALA A 97 3.25 10.82 32.15
N ARG A 98 3.90 11.88 31.64
CA ARG A 98 3.29 12.85 30.73
C ARG A 98 2.92 12.23 29.40
N TYR A 99 3.79 11.41 28.82
CA TYR A 99 3.51 10.68 27.58
C TYR A 99 2.28 9.76 27.73
N ILE A 100 2.21 9.00 28.83
CA ILE A 100 1.05 8.16 29.14
C ILE A 100 -0.21 9.02 29.33
N ALA A 101 -0.11 10.15 30.02
CA ALA A 101 -1.22 11.06 30.23
C ALA A 101 -1.73 11.67 28.91
N THR A 102 -0.84 12.09 28.02
CA THR A 102 -1.19 12.59 26.68
C THR A 102 -1.87 11.50 25.85
N ARG A 103 -1.38 10.26 25.87
CA ARG A 103 -2.02 9.13 25.16
C ARG A 103 -3.38 8.75 25.76
N ALA A 104 -3.52 8.79 27.07
CA ALA A 104 -4.80 8.57 27.75
C ALA A 104 -5.80 9.70 27.44
N ALA A 105 -5.32 10.95 27.38
CA ALA A 105 -6.11 12.11 26.98
C ALA A 105 -6.54 12.01 25.51
N ASP A 106 -5.64 11.67 24.58
CA ASP A 106 -5.96 11.41 23.18
C ASP A 106 -7.02 10.30 23.06
N ALA A 107 -6.83 9.18 23.74
CA ALA A 107 -7.79 8.08 23.75
C ALA A 107 -9.15 8.50 24.32
N ALA A 108 -9.19 9.35 25.36
CA ALA A 108 -10.43 9.86 25.95
C ALA A 108 -11.12 10.93 25.09
N LEU A 109 -10.35 11.82 24.47
CA LEU A 109 -10.80 12.86 23.54
C LEU A 109 -11.41 12.24 22.29
N HIS A 110 -10.79 11.21 21.72
CA HIS A 110 -11.31 10.53 20.54
C HIS A 110 -12.49 9.58 20.86
N ARG A 111 -12.59 9.09 22.10
CA ARG A 111 -13.73 8.25 22.54
C ARG A 111 -14.96 9.03 22.97
N THR A 112 -14.85 10.31 23.34
CA THR A 112 -16.00 11.09 23.82
C THR A 112 -16.97 11.48 22.68
N PRO A 113 -18.28 11.20 22.81
CA PRO A 113 -19.28 11.51 21.77
C PRO A 113 -19.33 13.00 21.41
N LEU A 114 -19.12 13.88 22.40
CA LEU A 114 -19.22 15.33 22.24
C LEU A 114 -18.11 15.90 21.34
N HIS A 115 -16.88 15.40 21.49
CA HIS A 115 -15.77 15.88 20.68
C HIS A 115 -15.84 15.37 19.24
N ARG A 116 -16.27 14.11 19.03
CA ARG A 116 -16.59 13.58 17.70
C ARG A 116 -17.71 14.38 17.01
N ALA A 117 -18.72 14.83 17.75
CA ALA A 117 -19.78 15.69 17.21
C ALA A 117 -19.22 17.07 16.79
N LEU A 118 -18.40 17.71 17.63
CA LEU A 118 -17.74 18.98 17.31
C LEU A 118 -16.82 18.87 16.09
N GLN A 119 -16.02 17.81 16.00
CA GLN A 119 -15.13 17.57 14.87
C GLN A 119 -15.92 17.31 13.57
N THR A 120 -17.03 16.58 13.66
CA THR A 120 -17.94 16.35 12.51
C THR A 120 -18.58 17.66 12.03
N LEU A 121 -18.92 18.57 12.94
CA LEU A 121 -19.49 19.88 12.60
C LEU A 121 -18.45 20.84 11.99
N ALA A 122 -17.24 20.88 12.55
CA ALA A 122 -16.13 21.64 11.98
C ALA A 122 -15.78 21.16 10.57
N ASP A 123 -15.72 19.83 10.38
CA ASP A 123 -15.45 19.21 9.07
C ASP A 123 -16.59 19.43 8.06
N GLN A 124 -17.84 19.68 8.49
CA GLN A 124 -18.96 20.01 7.59
C GLN A 124 -18.88 21.44 7.04
N GLY A 125 -18.45 22.41 7.87
CA GLY A 125 -18.29 23.82 7.45
C GLY A 125 -17.00 24.09 6.67
N ASP A 126 -15.94 23.32 6.95
CA ASP A 126 -14.61 23.46 6.34
C ASP A 126 -14.25 22.29 5.40
N ALA A 127 -15.28 21.52 4.98
CA ALA A 127 -15.11 20.33 4.13
C ALA A 127 -14.20 20.61 2.94
N ARG A 128 -14.38 21.74 2.23
CA ARG A 128 -13.57 22.08 1.04
C ARG A 128 -12.09 22.37 1.37
N ARG A 129 -11.76 22.80 2.59
CA ARG A 129 -10.40 23.12 3.03
C ARG A 129 -9.72 21.90 3.65
N SER A 130 -10.44 21.08 4.43
CA SER A 130 -9.98 19.76 4.92
C SER A 130 -9.79 18.75 3.77
N VAL A 131 -10.59 18.86 2.71
CA VAL A 131 -10.49 18.14 1.42
C VAL A 131 -9.18 18.48 0.68
N GLY A 132 -8.67 19.72 0.78
CA GLY A 132 -7.35 20.09 0.24
C GLY A 132 -6.19 19.56 1.07
N GLN A 133 -6.36 19.51 2.39
CA GLN A 133 -5.31 19.08 3.33
C GLN A 133 -4.96 17.59 3.20
N LEU A 134 -5.93 16.68 3.05
CA LEU A 134 -5.65 15.23 2.91
C LEU A 134 -4.86 14.85 1.65
N ARG A 135 -4.86 15.70 0.62
CA ARG A 135 -4.09 15.47 -0.61
C ARG A 135 -2.60 15.77 -0.43
N GLY A 136 -2.26 16.70 0.47
CA GLY A 136 -0.89 17.16 0.65
C GLY A 136 0.05 16.01 1.00
N ALA A 137 1.28 16.08 0.50
CA ALA A 137 2.32 15.12 0.86
C ALA A 137 2.50 15.07 2.39
N GLU A 138 2.47 16.23 3.02
CA GLU A 138 2.65 16.41 4.45
C GLU A 138 1.55 15.70 5.25
N ALA A 139 0.28 15.84 4.85
CA ALA A 139 -0.83 15.20 5.54
C ALA A 139 -0.85 13.68 5.37
N GLN A 140 -0.50 13.18 4.19
CA GLN A 140 -0.33 11.74 3.97
C GLN A 140 0.81 11.20 4.85
N ARG A 141 1.95 11.90 4.89
CA ARG A 141 3.08 11.54 5.75
C ARG A 141 2.67 11.51 7.21
N GLU A 142 2.00 12.55 7.71
CA GLU A 142 1.55 12.63 9.10
C GLU A 142 0.67 11.44 9.48
N LEU A 143 -0.32 11.09 8.65
CA LEU A 143 -1.21 9.94 8.90
C LEU A 143 -0.47 8.59 8.87
N LEU A 144 0.49 8.41 7.96
CA LEU A 144 1.28 7.18 7.87
C LEU A 144 2.26 7.07 9.05
N THR A 145 2.95 8.15 9.40
CA THR A 145 3.87 8.22 10.53
C THR A 145 3.15 8.03 11.87
N ASP A 146 2.02 8.71 12.10
CA ASP A 146 1.24 8.54 13.34
C ASP A 146 0.73 7.10 13.48
N ARG A 147 0.33 6.46 12.38
CA ARG A 147 -0.07 5.05 12.40
C ARG A 147 1.06 4.14 12.86
N VAL A 148 2.25 4.28 12.27
CA VAL A 148 3.43 3.49 12.67
C VAL A 148 3.76 3.74 14.15
N GLY A 149 3.88 5.02 14.55
CA GLY A 149 4.24 5.38 15.92
C GLY A 149 3.23 4.88 16.96
N SER A 150 1.93 4.96 16.66
CA SER A 150 0.88 4.47 17.54
C SER A 150 0.89 2.94 17.66
N MET A 151 1.05 2.22 16.54
CA MET A 151 1.16 0.76 16.55
C MET A 151 2.39 0.27 17.33
N VAL A 152 3.55 0.91 17.16
CA VAL A 152 4.76 0.59 17.93
C VAL A 152 4.56 0.85 19.42
N ALA A 153 3.98 2.00 19.80
CA ALA A 153 3.75 2.34 21.20
C ALA A 153 2.78 1.38 21.89
N GLU A 154 1.66 1.04 21.23
CA GLU A 154 0.69 0.07 21.73
C GLU A 154 1.29 -1.33 21.89
N LEU A 155 2.05 -1.76 20.89
CA LEU A 155 2.73 -3.06 20.92
C LEU A 155 3.80 -3.11 22.02
N ALA A 156 4.59 -2.04 22.20
CA ALA A 156 5.57 -1.94 23.28
C ALA A 156 4.89 -1.99 24.66
N ALA A 157 3.77 -1.29 24.83
CA ALA A 157 2.98 -1.35 26.07
C ALA A 157 2.44 -2.76 26.34
N ALA A 158 1.92 -3.42 25.30
CA ALA A 158 1.38 -4.78 25.38
C ALA A 158 2.44 -5.84 25.70
N LEU A 159 3.67 -5.66 25.20
CA LEU A 159 4.80 -6.55 25.45
C LEU A 159 5.59 -6.21 26.72
N ARG A 160 5.32 -5.08 27.38
CA ARG A 160 6.00 -4.66 28.62
C ARG A 160 6.08 -5.77 29.69
N PRO A 161 5.04 -6.60 29.94
CA PRO A 161 5.13 -7.70 30.91
C PRO A 161 6.21 -8.74 30.60
N ALA A 162 6.59 -8.93 29.32
CA ALA A 162 7.66 -9.88 28.94
C ALA A 162 9.02 -9.51 29.57
N THR A 163 9.26 -8.23 29.87
CA THR A 163 10.54 -7.75 30.43
C THR A 163 10.84 -8.33 31.83
N ARG A 164 9.82 -8.78 32.55
CA ARG A 164 9.93 -9.36 33.90
C ARG A 164 9.51 -10.84 33.94
N ALA A 165 9.13 -11.41 32.79
CA ALA A 165 8.62 -12.76 32.69
C ALA A 165 9.75 -13.78 32.53
N SER A 166 9.44 -15.07 32.75
CA SER A 166 10.36 -16.14 32.35
C SER A 166 10.58 -16.12 30.84
N ARG A 167 11.68 -16.70 30.36
CA ARG A 167 11.95 -16.79 28.91
C ARG A 167 10.81 -17.48 28.15
N ALA A 168 10.21 -18.51 28.74
CA ALA A 168 9.09 -19.24 28.15
C ALA A 168 7.83 -18.35 28.06
N ASP A 169 7.49 -17.64 29.12
CA ASP A 169 6.32 -16.76 29.16
C ASP A 169 6.48 -15.53 28.26
N ALA A 170 7.69 -14.98 28.18
CA ALA A 170 8.04 -13.89 27.26
C ALA A 170 7.87 -14.33 25.80
N ALA A 171 8.35 -15.53 25.44
CA ALA A 171 8.15 -16.10 24.11
C ALA A 171 6.68 -16.36 23.80
N ALA A 172 5.92 -16.91 24.76
CA ALA A 172 4.49 -17.14 24.61
C ALA A 172 3.72 -15.82 24.42
N LEU A 173 4.07 -14.77 25.17
CA LEU A 173 3.49 -13.44 25.01
C LEU A 173 3.84 -12.85 23.64
N PHE A 174 5.10 -12.93 23.21
CA PHE A 174 5.53 -12.47 21.90
C PHE A 174 4.74 -13.15 20.77
N ASN A 175 4.58 -14.48 20.84
CA ASN A 175 3.81 -15.25 19.87
C ASN A 175 2.32 -14.85 19.83
N ARG A 176 1.71 -14.52 20.97
CA ARG A 176 0.32 -14.02 21.02
C ARG A 176 0.15 -12.70 20.26
N TYR A 177 1.18 -11.87 20.20
CA TYR A 177 1.16 -10.58 19.48
C TYR A 177 1.81 -10.66 18.09
N GLN A 178 2.14 -11.86 17.59
CA GLN A 178 2.87 -12.04 16.33
C GLN A 178 2.18 -11.38 15.14
N HIS A 179 0.85 -11.47 15.06
CA HIS A 179 0.08 -10.76 14.02
C HIS A 179 0.29 -9.24 14.09
N VAL A 180 0.19 -8.64 15.28
CA VAL A 180 0.36 -7.20 15.48
C VAL A 180 1.79 -6.75 15.18
N LEU A 181 2.79 -7.56 15.53
CA LEU A 181 4.19 -7.35 15.16
C LEU A 181 4.34 -7.24 13.63
N ILE A 182 3.80 -8.20 12.89
CA ILE A 182 3.86 -8.24 11.43
C ILE A 182 3.16 -7.03 10.81
N GLU A 183 1.97 -6.68 11.28
CA GLU A 183 1.23 -5.51 10.78
C GLU A 183 1.93 -4.19 11.09
N THR A 184 2.60 -4.09 12.25
CA THR A 184 3.40 -2.90 12.62
C THR A 184 4.60 -2.74 11.68
N ALA A 185 5.33 -3.83 11.42
CA ALA A 185 6.43 -3.83 10.46
C ALA A 185 5.96 -3.53 9.03
N ARG A 186 4.81 -4.07 8.61
CA ARG A 186 4.21 -3.76 7.32
C ARG A 186 3.87 -2.28 7.19
N ALA A 187 3.24 -1.68 8.20
CA ALA A 187 2.93 -0.25 8.21
C ALA A 187 4.20 0.62 8.11
N HIS A 188 5.29 0.20 8.77
CA HIS A 188 6.58 0.88 8.66
C HIS A 188 7.18 0.75 7.26
N ALA A 189 7.15 -0.44 6.67
CA ALA A 189 7.63 -0.65 5.31
C ALA A 189 6.83 0.16 4.27
N GLU A 190 5.52 0.28 4.45
CA GLU A 190 4.63 1.12 3.63
C GLU A 190 4.98 2.61 3.72
N LEU A 191 5.28 3.10 4.92
CA LEU A 191 5.77 4.46 5.12
C LEU A 191 7.10 4.68 4.40
N ILE A 192 8.07 3.76 4.53
CA ILE A 192 9.36 3.85 3.83
C ILE A 192 9.16 3.92 2.31
N GLN A 193 8.29 3.08 1.74
CA GLN A 193 7.99 3.11 0.30
C GLN A 193 7.40 4.45 -0.13
N TRP A 194 6.46 4.99 0.66
CA TRP A 194 5.83 6.28 0.38
C TRP A 194 6.84 7.44 0.48
N GLU A 195 7.73 7.43 1.49
CA GLU A 195 8.77 8.43 1.67
C GLU A 195 9.81 8.35 0.55
N ALA A 196 10.24 7.15 0.18
CA ALA A 196 11.17 6.93 -0.93
C ALA A 196 10.61 7.42 -2.27
N PHE A 197 9.34 7.13 -2.56
CA PHE A 197 8.67 7.65 -3.76
C PHE A 197 8.58 9.18 -3.72
N THR A 198 8.18 9.76 -2.59
CA THR A 198 8.11 11.22 -2.42
C THR A 198 9.47 11.88 -2.59
N ALA A 199 10.54 11.29 -2.06
CA ALA A 199 11.91 11.78 -2.22
C ALA A 199 12.39 11.69 -3.69
N ALA A 200 12.12 10.57 -4.36
CA ALA A 200 12.46 10.40 -5.77
C ALA A 200 11.72 11.39 -6.68
N LEU A 201 10.48 11.77 -6.32
CA LEU A 201 9.71 12.75 -7.08
C LEU A 201 10.38 14.13 -7.12
N ALA A 202 11.11 14.50 -6.06
CA ALA A 202 11.83 15.78 -5.99
C ALA A 202 13.02 15.86 -6.97
N THR A 203 13.46 14.74 -7.54
CA THR A 203 14.56 14.70 -8.52
C THR A 203 14.06 14.72 -9.98
N VAL A 204 12.75 14.79 -10.21
CA VAL A 204 12.15 14.80 -11.55
C VAL A 204 12.10 16.23 -12.09
N GLU A 205 12.81 16.47 -13.19
CA GLU A 205 12.94 17.82 -13.76
C GLU A 205 11.77 18.23 -14.65
N ASP A 206 11.20 17.29 -15.44
CA ASP A 206 10.08 17.60 -16.32
C ASP A 206 8.79 17.86 -15.51
N PRO A 207 8.16 19.05 -15.62
CA PRO A 207 6.97 19.38 -14.84
C PRO A 207 5.75 18.49 -15.15
N GLY A 208 5.64 18.00 -16.39
CA GLY A 208 4.57 17.09 -16.81
C GLY A 208 4.71 15.73 -16.15
N THR A 209 5.89 15.12 -16.24
CA THR A 209 6.25 13.87 -15.59
C THR A 209 6.13 13.98 -14.07
N ALA A 210 6.66 15.04 -13.46
CA ALA A 210 6.54 15.28 -12.02
C ALA A 210 5.07 15.34 -11.58
N ARG A 211 4.19 15.97 -12.38
CA ARG A 211 2.76 16.00 -12.09
C ARG A 211 2.11 14.61 -12.15
N VAL A 212 2.39 13.82 -13.18
CA VAL A 212 1.80 12.48 -13.34
C VAL A 212 2.32 11.52 -12.26
N LEU A 213 3.62 11.54 -11.97
CA LEU A 213 4.22 10.75 -10.89
C LEU A 213 3.73 11.21 -9.51
N GLY A 214 3.45 12.50 -9.33
CA GLY A 214 2.78 13.02 -8.14
C GLY A 214 1.39 12.43 -7.93
N TRP A 215 0.59 12.32 -8.99
CA TRP A 215 -0.72 11.63 -8.92
C TRP A 215 -0.58 10.14 -8.59
N LEU A 216 0.45 9.47 -9.12
CA LEU A 216 0.72 8.06 -8.83
C LEU A 216 1.16 7.86 -7.37
N ARG A 217 2.01 8.74 -6.84
CA ARG A 217 2.40 8.78 -5.42
C ARG A 217 1.18 8.99 -4.53
N ASP A 218 0.33 9.96 -4.87
CA ASP A 218 -0.90 10.25 -4.11
C ASP A 218 -1.88 9.07 -4.16
N LEU A 219 -2.01 8.39 -5.30
CA LEU A 219 -2.82 7.18 -5.41
C LEU A 219 -2.30 6.10 -4.48
N PHE A 220 -0.99 5.85 -4.47
CA PHE A 220 -0.36 4.89 -3.56
C PHE A 220 -0.65 5.23 -2.08
N GLY A 221 -0.34 6.46 -1.65
CA GLY A 221 -0.54 6.88 -0.26
C GLY A 221 -2.01 6.85 0.19
N LEU A 222 -2.93 7.33 -0.65
CA LEU A 222 -4.35 7.34 -0.33
C LEU A 222 -4.96 5.93 -0.32
N THR A 223 -4.50 5.01 -1.17
CA THR A 223 -4.94 3.60 -1.11
C THR A 223 -4.43 2.90 0.15
N LEU A 224 -3.23 3.22 0.65
CA LEU A 224 -2.75 2.73 1.95
C LEU A 224 -3.63 3.22 3.10
N ILE A 225 -4.02 4.50 3.07
CA ILE A 225 -4.93 5.09 4.07
C ILE A 225 -6.32 4.45 3.96
N GLU A 226 -6.85 4.32 2.73
CA GLU A 226 -8.15 3.74 2.44
C GLU A 226 -8.30 2.32 2.99
N ARG A 227 -7.31 1.45 2.71
CA ARG A 227 -7.30 0.07 3.18
C ARG A 227 -7.32 -0.05 4.71
N ASN A 228 -6.90 1.01 5.41
CA ASN A 228 -6.79 1.05 6.86
C ASN A 228 -7.75 2.06 7.51
N LEU A 229 -8.81 2.49 6.81
CA LEU A 229 -9.76 3.49 7.32
C LEU A 229 -10.38 3.11 8.67
N SER A 230 -10.64 1.82 8.90
CA SER A 230 -11.17 1.34 10.19
C SER A 230 -10.22 1.70 11.34
N TRP A 231 -8.92 1.49 11.17
CA TRP A 231 -7.91 1.86 12.16
C TRP A 231 -7.94 3.37 12.40
N TYR A 232 -7.88 4.19 11.35
CA TYR A 232 -7.88 5.65 11.49
C TYR A 232 -9.15 6.21 12.15
N LEU A 233 -10.32 5.60 11.88
CA LEU A 233 -11.59 5.98 12.51
C LEU A 233 -11.61 5.60 14.00
N ILE A 234 -11.17 4.38 14.34
CA ILE A 234 -11.15 3.87 15.72
C ILE A 234 -10.19 4.70 16.59
N HIS A 235 -9.05 5.12 16.04
CA HIS A 235 -8.05 5.93 16.74
C HIS A 235 -8.35 7.44 16.65
N GLY A 236 -9.49 7.84 16.06
CA GLY A 236 -9.91 9.25 15.97
C GLY A 236 -9.04 10.15 15.09
N ARG A 237 -8.22 9.56 14.22
CA ARG A 237 -7.31 10.28 13.31
C ARG A 237 -8.00 10.78 12.06
N LEU A 238 -9.09 10.12 11.66
CA LEU A 238 -9.99 10.58 10.61
C LEU A 238 -11.43 10.58 11.10
N SER A 239 -12.19 11.60 10.72
CA SER A 239 -13.65 11.59 10.84
C SER A 239 -14.28 10.76 9.71
N ALA A 240 -15.54 10.36 9.87
CA ALA A 240 -16.27 9.64 8.80
C ALA A 240 -16.40 10.48 7.52
N GLY A 241 -16.50 11.81 7.63
CA GLY A 241 -16.55 12.71 6.48
C GLY A 241 -15.22 12.75 5.71
N ARG A 242 -14.10 12.85 6.46
CA ARG A 242 -12.75 12.78 5.91
C ARG A 242 -12.44 11.41 5.29
N ALA A 243 -12.88 10.32 5.92
CA ALA A 243 -12.75 8.96 5.40
C ALA A 243 -13.45 8.79 4.04
N ARG A 244 -14.72 9.24 3.89
CA ARG A 244 -15.44 9.21 2.60
C ARG A 244 -14.73 10.01 1.51
N THR A 245 -14.05 11.08 1.89
CA THR A 245 -13.31 11.93 0.97
C THR A 245 -12.08 11.21 0.40
N VAL A 246 -11.41 10.36 1.18
CA VAL A 246 -10.26 9.55 0.72
C VAL A 246 -10.66 8.68 -0.46
N THR A 247 -11.72 7.86 -0.34
CA THR A 247 -12.22 7.00 -1.43
C THR A 247 -12.56 7.81 -2.68
N SER A 248 -13.28 8.92 -2.51
CA SER A 248 -13.63 9.80 -3.63
C SER A 248 -12.39 10.40 -4.33
N TYR A 249 -11.25 10.53 -3.63
CA TYR A 249 -10.00 10.96 -4.24
C TYR A 249 -9.30 9.88 -5.03
N VAL A 250 -9.28 8.65 -4.52
CA VAL A 250 -8.76 7.49 -5.24
C VAL A 250 -9.45 7.41 -6.61
N ASP A 251 -10.78 7.46 -6.66
CA ASP A 251 -11.55 7.43 -7.92
C ASP A 251 -11.18 8.56 -8.90
N ARG A 252 -10.99 9.77 -8.37
CA ARG A 252 -10.56 10.93 -9.18
C ARG A 252 -9.15 10.76 -9.72
N LEU A 253 -8.23 10.21 -8.92
CA LEU A 253 -6.85 9.97 -9.35
C LEU A 253 -6.79 8.88 -10.42
N LEU A 254 -7.56 7.80 -10.28
CA LEU A 254 -7.70 6.77 -11.31
C LEU A 254 -8.18 7.38 -12.64
N THR A 255 -9.20 8.25 -12.59
CA THR A 255 -9.69 8.96 -13.77
C THR A 255 -8.62 9.87 -14.40
N ARG A 256 -7.81 10.56 -13.59
CA ARG A 256 -6.72 11.43 -14.07
C ARG A 256 -5.54 10.66 -14.64
N LEU A 257 -5.23 9.50 -14.07
CA LEU A 257 -4.13 8.63 -14.52
C LEU A 257 -4.50 7.84 -15.77
N ARG A 258 -5.79 7.57 -16.00
CA ARG A 258 -6.26 6.74 -17.13
C ARG A 258 -5.71 7.15 -18.51
N PRO A 259 -5.63 8.43 -18.89
CA PRO A 259 -5.02 8.83 -20.16
C PRO A 259 -3.52 8.52 -20.26
N HIS A 260 -2.82 8.47 -19.12
CA HIS A 260 -1.37 8.25 -19.00
C HIS A 260 -1.01 6.80 -18.68
N ALA A 261 -1.99 5.90 -18.54
CA ALA A 261 -1.74 4.53 -18.10
C ALA A 261 -0.80 3.77 -19.05
N GLN A 262 -0.94 3.98 -20.37
CA GLN A 262 -0.04 3.38 -21.35
C GLN A 262 1.35 4.02 -21.28
N ASP A 263 1.43 5.36 -21.22
CA ASP A 263 2.70 6.09 -21.10
C ASP A 263 3.53 5.60 -19.90
N LEU A 264 2.88 5.34 -18.75
CA LEU A 264 3.53 4.82 -17.55
C LEU A 264 4.09 3.41 -17.72
N VAL A 265 3.44 2.57 -18.52
CA VAL A 265 3.91 1.20 -18.82
C VAL A 265 5.02 1.24 -19.87
N ASP A 266 4.85 2.06 -20.91
CA ASP A 266 5.83 2.22 -21.99
C ASP A 266 7.16 2.81 -21.47
N ALA A 267 7.10 3.62 -20.41
CA ALA A 267 8.28 4.16 -19.72
C ALA A 267 9.22 3.09 -19.14
N PHE A 268 8.77 1.84 -18.97
CA PHE A 268 9.68 0.74 -18.62
C PHE A 268 10.65 0.36 -19.74
N GLY A 269 10.38 0.78 -20.99
CA GLY A 269 11.31 0.61 -22.12
C GLY A 269 11.49 -0.82 -22.60
N TYR A 270 10.55 -1.72 -22.30
CA TYR A 270 10.62 -3.11 -22.76
C TYR A 270 10.23 -3.22 -24.24
N ALA A 271 11.15 -3.74 -25.06
CA ALA A 271 10.84 -4.11 -26.44
C ALA A 271 9.86 -5.30 -26.50
N PRO A 272 9.05 -5.44 -27.57
CA PRO A 272 8.09 -6.55 -27.71
C PRO A 272 8.72 -7.93 -27.52
N GLU A 273 9.96 -8.10 -27.96
CA GLU A 273 10.76 -9.33 -27.85
C GLU A 273 11.15 -9.65 -26.40
N ALA A 274 11.15 -8.66 -25.50
CA ALA A 274 11.37 -8.85 -24.06
C ALA A 274 10.05 -9.20 -23.35
N VAL A 275 8.94 -8.55 -23.73
CA VAL A 275 7.61 -8.80 -23.16
C VAL A 275 7.15 -10.23 -23.47
N ARG A 276 7.28 -10.66 -24.73
CA ARG A 276 6.95 -12.02 -25.21
C ARG A 276 5.54 -12.49 -24.82
N ALA A 277 4.57 -11.58 -24.77
CA ALA A 277 3.18 -11.90 -24.46
C ALA A 277 2.32 -11.60 -25.68
N THR A 278 1.69 -12.61 -26.26
CA THR A 278 0.93 -12.47 -27.51
C THR A 278 -0.21 -11.46 -27.41
N ILE A 279 -0.80 -11.27 -26.22
CA ILE A 279 -1.86 -10.29 -25.98
C ILE A 279 -1.42 -8.83 -26.25
N THR A 280 -0.12 -8.55 -26.29
CA THR A 280 0.42 -7.20 -26.53
C THR A 280 0.69 -6.89 -28.01
N THR A 281 0.59 -7.88 -28.91
CA THR A 281 0.97 -7.72 -30.32
C THR A 281 -0.12 -7.08 -31.20
N GLY A 282 -1.29 -6.76 -30.64
CA GLY A 282 -2.44 -6.24 -31.37
C GLY A 282 -3.35 -7.33 -31.95
N ILE A 283 -3.01 -8.61 -31.79
CA ILE A 283 -3.81 -9.76 -32.27
C ILE A 283 -5.28 -9.71 -31.84
N GLU A 284 -5.56 -9.17 -30.65
CA GLU A 284 -6.94 -9.04 -30.17
C GLU A 284 -7.74 -8.02 -30.99
N ARG A 285 -7.08 -6.95 -31.46
CA ARG A 285 -7.70 -5.98 -32.37
C ARG A 285 -8.08 -6.64 -33.69
N GLU A 286 -7.16 -7.44 -34.25
CA GLU A 286 -7.40 -8.21 -35.48
C GLU A 286 -8.58 -9.16 -35.31
N ARG A 287 -8.59 -9.96 -34.24
CA ARG A 287 -9.70 -10.88 -33.92
C ARG A 287 -11.04 -10.14 -33.79
N GLN A 288 -11.05 -8.97 -33.15
CA GLN A 288 -12.25 -8.16 -33.03
C GLN A 288 -12.70 -7.57 -34.38
N ASP A 289 -11.76 -7.15 -35.23
CA ASP A 289 -12.06 -6.65 -36.57
C ASP A 289 -12.62 -7.73 -37.50
N GLU A 290 -12.03 -8.93 -37.45
CA GLU A 290 -12.52 -10.12 -38.15
C GLU A 290 -13.93 -10.51 -37.69
N ALA A 291 -14.15 -10.58 -36.37
CA ALA A 291 -15.47 -10.86 -35.81
C ALA A 291 -16.50 -9.81 -36.25
N ARG A 292 -16.15 -8.52 -36.18
CA ARG A 292 -16.99 -7.42 -36.67
C ARG A 292 -17.31 -7.59 -38.16
N ALA A 293 -16.32 -7.92 -38.99
CA ALA A 293 -16.49 -8.15 -40.42
C ALA A 293 -17.41 -9.34 -40.72
N TYR A 294 -17.22 -10.46 -40.02
CA TYR A 294 -18.05 -11.65 -40.13
C TYR A 294 -19.52 -11.37 -39.76
N TYR A 295 -19.79 -10.64 -38.67
CA TYR A 295 -21.17 -10.27 -38.33
C TYR A 295 -21.76 -9.23 -39.30
N ARG A 296 -20.95 -8.34 -39.88
CA ARG A 296 -21.40 -7.43 -40.95
C ARG A 296 -21.83 -8.22 -42.19
N SER A 297 -21.05 -9.20 -42.63
CA SER A 297 -21.38 -10.01 -43.82
C SER A 297 -22.62 -10.86 -43.58
N ARG A 298 -22.78 -11.47 -42.39
CA ARG A 298 -24.01 -12.22 -42.05
C ARG A 298 -25.26 -11.35 -41.98
N ARG A 299 -25.16 -10.08 -41.56
CA ARG A 299 -26.27 -9.13 -41.62
C ARG A 299 -26.64 -8.80 -43.06
N ALA A 300 -25.65 -8.51 -43.90
CA ALA A 300 -25.88 -8.23 -45.32
C ALA A 300 -26.50 -9.42 -46.07
N ALA A 301 -26.09 -10.65 -45.72
CA ALA A 301 -26.61 -11.88 -46.31
C ALA A 301 -27.98 -12.33 -45.76
N GLY A 302 -28.55 -11.62 -44.77
CA GLY A 302 -29.81 -12.02 -44.14
C GLY A 302 -29.75 -13.32 -43.32
N THR A 303 -28.57 -13.88 -43.09
CA THR A 303 -28.37 -15.16 -42.36
C THR A 303 -28.10 -14.96 -40.88
N THR A 304 -28.34 -13.77 -40.34
CA THR A 304 -28.08 -13.49 -38.92
C THR A 304 -29.04 -14.31 -38.06
N PRO A 305 -28.58 -14.98 -36.98
CA PRO A 305 -29.46 -15.70 -36.08
C PRO A 305 -30.51 -14.76 -35.49
N VAL A 306 -31.77 -15.20 -35.51
CA VAL A 306 -32.88 -14.47 -34.89
C VAL A 306 -32.59 -14.35 -33.39
N PRO A 307 -32.52 -13.13 -32.83
CA PRO A 307 -32.28 -12.93 -31.40
C PRO A 307 -33.29 -13.74 -30.57
N GLU A 308 -32.83 -14.39 -29.51
CA GLU A 308 -33.66 -15.27 -28.69
C GLU A 308 -34.90 -14.54 -28.12
N LYS A 309 -34.76 -13.25 -27.79
CA LYS A 309 -35.86 -12.38 -27.34
C LYS A 309 -36.95 -12.11 -28.39
N SER A 310 -36.70 -12.41 -29.66
CA SER A 310 -37.68 -12.30 -30.75
C SER A 310 -38.35 -13.63 -31.11
N ARG A 311 -38.03 -14.72 -30.39
CA ARG A 311 -38.63 -16.04 -30.57
C ARG A 311 -39.80 -16.34 -29.64
N THR A 312 -40.14 -15.42 -28.73
CA THR A 312 -41.35 -15.46 -27.91
C THR A 312 -42.40 -14.49 -28.45
N ALA A 313 -43.19 -14.96 -29.40
CA ALA A 313 -44.50 -14.45 -29.78
C ALA A 313 -45.36 -15.63 -30.22
#